data_AF-A0A7M7J3E5-F1
#
_entry.id   AF-A0A7M7J3E5-F1
#
_cell.length_a   1.000
_cell.length_b   1.000
_cell.length_c   1.000
_cell.angle_alpha   90.00
_cell.angle_beta   90.00
_cell.angle_gamma   90.00
#
_symmetry.space_group_name_H-M   'P 1'
#
loop_
_entity.id
_entity.type
_entity.pdbx_description
1 polymer ?
#
loop_
_entity_poly.entity_id
_entity_poly.type
_entity_poly.pdbx_seq_one_letter_code
_entity_poly.pdbx_strand_id
1 'polypeptide(L)'
;MKFGDVSQLCGEKRRLHVPISEETNQEDDATSQITQADDRDIDTSQTPTQQKQEKRESQQEELRKLQMELEQLEIRAVQLDKEEDHLRTIIKEENKLKKEIEELQADVYRIEKEKDTVMERGRLLKDQAKLLGKESMSKRAECEQLEMKIQQTQTEHLMTMCTLHVKSTRDLRIALSRSQGAVHLFDSKLLSPRELQDRIEKTRNETTSYNELIERTTNVMDRLENSECDHFILEQQEGKDLLNFFRIVKEVYVKELSALDQAAGRFAKCAELKILRKL
;
A
#
# COMPACT_ATOMS: atom_id res chain seq x y z
N MET A 1 -12.56 -3.06 28.46
CA MET A 1 -13.12 -4.38 28.09
C MET A 1 -12.13 -5.43 28.55
N LYS A 2 -12.65 -6.54 29.08
CA LYS A 2 -11.91 -7.56 29.84
C LYS A 2 -10.93 -8.34 28.96
N PHE A 3 -9.83 -8.76 29.59
CA PHE A 3 -8.80 -9.67 29.12
C PHE A 3 -9.38 -10.99 28.57
N GLY A 4 -8.77 -11.50 27.51
CA GLY A 4 -8.95 -12.87 27.03
C GLY A 4 -7.58 -13.44 26.69
N ASP A 5 -7.02 -14.19 27.64
CA ASP A 5 -5.83 -15.03 27.49
C ASP A 5 -6.04 -16.06 26.37
N VAL A 6 -5.19 -16.02 25.34
CA VAL A 6 -5.06 -17.08 24.34
C VAL A 6 -3.73 -17.78 24.62
N SER A 7 -3.72 -18.62 25.65
CA SER A 7 -2.58 -19.46 26.02
C SER A 7 -3.09 -20.80 26.54
N GLN A 8 -3.82 -21.53 25.70
CA GLN A 8 -4.21 -22.92 25.97
C GLN A 8 -4.45 -23.67 24.65
N LEU A 9 -3.39 -23.94 23.88
CA LEU A 9 -3.39 -25.01 22.88
C LEU A 9 -1.99 -25.63 22.78
N CYS A 10 -1.62 -26.37 23.82
CA CYS A 10 -0.50 -27.30 23.79
C CYS A 10 -0.93 -28.54 24.58
N GLY A 11 -1.07 -29.69 23.91
CA GLY A 11 -1.21 -30.97 24.62
C GLY A 11 -2.25 -31.96 24.12
N GLU A 12 -2.55 -32.07 22.82
CA GLU A 12 -3.17 -33.29 22.31
C GLU A 12 -2.11 -34.20 21.67
N LYS A 13 -1.52 -35.07 22.51
CA LYS A 13 -0.85 -36.28 22.06
C LYS A 13 -1.89 -37.17 21.38
N ARG A 14 -2.05 -37.03 20.06
CA ARG A 14 -2.66 -38.07 19.25
C ARG A 14 -1.75 -39.29 19.30
N ARG A 15 -2.09 -40.25 20.16
CA ARG A 15 -1.62 -41.63 20.04
C ARG A 15 -2.09 -42.12 18.68
N LEU A 16 -1.17 -42.24 17.72
CA LEU A 16 -1.38 -43.04 16.53
C LEU A 16 -1.55 -44.48 17.00
N HIS A 17 -2.80 -44.92 17.07
CA HIS A 17 -3.15 -46.31 17.24
C HIS A 17 -2.85 -46.99 15.91
N VAL A 18 -1.70 -47.68 15.84
CA VAL A 18 -1.43 -48.65 14.78
C VAL A 18 -2.30 -49.87 15.08
N PRO A 19 -3.25 -50.26 14.21
CA PRO A 19 -3.92 -51.53 14.38
C PRO A 19 -2.92 -52.62 13.98
N ILE A 20 -2.45 -53.38 14.98
CA ILE A 20 -1.79 -54.66 14.76
C ILE A 20 -2.91 -55.62 14.38
N SER A 21 -2.91 -56.06 13.12
CA SER A 21 -3.73 -57.18 12.68
C SER A 21 -3.11 -58.46 13.23
N GLU A 22 -3.57 -58.91 14.39
CA GLU A 22 -3.30 -60.27 14.89
C GLU A 22 -4.17 -61.26 14.10
N GLU A 23 -3.53 -62.09 13.28
CA GLU A 23 -4.13 -63.30 12.72
C GLU A 23 -4.37 -64.31 13.85
N THR A 24 -5.63 -64.48 14.22
CA THR A 24 -6.08 -65.55 15.11
C THR A 24 -6.20 -66.86 14.33
N ASN A 25 -5.20 -67.74 14.44
CA ASN A 25 -5.38 -69.16 14.18
C ASN A 25 -5.78 -69.85 15.50
N GLN A 26 -7.09 -70.09 15.64
CA GLN A 26 -7.65 -71.01 16.62
C GLN A 26 -7.70 -72.41 16.00
N GLU A 27 -6.80 -73.30 16.43
CA GLU A 27 -7.04 -74.74 16.39
C GLU A 27 -7.28 -75.18 17.83
N ASP A 28 -8.56 -75.42 18.16
CA ASP A 28 -8.97 -75.99 19.43
C ASP A 28 -8.79 -77.52 19.38
N ASP A 29 -7.91 -77.99 20.25
CA ASP A 29 -7.67 -79.38 20.61
C ASP A 29 -8.78 -79.84 21.58
N ALA A 30 -9.58 -80.83 21.18
CA ALA A 30 -10.56 -81.48 22.04
C ALA A 30 -10.24 -82.97 22.17
N THR A 31 -9.57 -83.29 23.26
CA THR A 31 -9.42 -84.65 23.78
C THR A 31 -10.78 -85.21 24.21
N SER A 32 -11.10 -86.44 23.78
CA SER A 32 -11.99 -87.32 24.54
C SER A 32 -11.64 -88.79 24.30
N GLN A 33 -11.39 -89.47 25.42
CA GLN A 33 -11.18 -90.91 25.56
C GLN A 33 -12.51 -91.67 25.45
N ILE A 34 -12.46 -92.94 25.01
CA ILE A 34 -12.89 -94.15 25.77
C ILE A 34 -13.21 -95.35 24.82
N THR A 35 -12.42 -96.40 25.04
CA THR A 35 -12.62 -97.87 24.91
C THR A 35 -13.41 -98.48 23.75
N GLN A 36 -12.83 -99.51 23.12
CA GLN A 36 -13.26 -100.90 23.27
C GLN A 36 -12.17 -101.88 22.81
N ALA A 37 -12.00 -102.94 23.59
CA ALA A 37 -11.21 -104.12 23.25
C ALA A 37 -11.94 -104.94 22.18
N ASP A 38 -11.20 -105.58 21.30
CA ASP A 38 -11.50 -106.94 20.86
C ASP A 38 -10.31 -107.56 20.12
N ASP A 39 -10.17 -108.86 20.36
CA ASP A 39 -9.08 -109.76 19.97
C ASP A 39 -8.76 -109.80 18.47
N ARG A 40 -7.47 -110.05 18.15
CA ARG A 40 -7.02 -111.23 17.38
C ARG A 40 -5.51 -111.20 17.09
N ASP A 41 -4.91 -112.35 17.31
CA ASP A 41 -3.54 -112.74 17.00
C ASP A 41 -3.09 -112.36 15.58
N ILE A 42 -1.98 -111.61 15.45
CA ILE A 42 -1.05 -111.74 14.31
C ILE A 42 0.38 -111.58 14.82
N ASP A 43 1.12 -112.67 14.68
CA ASP A 43 2.57 -112.82 14.72
C ASP A 43 3.32 -111.68 14.00
N THR A 44 4.13 -110.92 14.73
CA THR A 44 5.27 -110.21 14.13
C THR A 44 6.42 -110.16 15.12
N SER A 45 7.33 -111.12 15.02
CA SER A 45 8.72 -110.93 15.42
C SER A 45 9.32 -109.77 14.62
N GLN A 46 9.20 -108.52 15.11
CA GLN A 46 10.01 -107.41 14.62
C GLN A 46 11.45 -107.66 15.07
N THR A 47 12.35 -107.79 14.10
CA THR A 47 13.79 -107.85 14.40
C THR A 47 14.23 -106.50 15.00
N PRO A 48 15.21 -106.47 15.94
CA PRO A 48 15.74 -105.23 16.55
C PRO A 48 16.18 -104.16 15.53
N THR A 49 16.39 -104.59 14.29
CA THR A 49 16.71 -103.78 13.12
C THR A 49 15.55 -102.88 12.66
N GLN A 50 14.29 -103.32 12.73
CA GLN A 50 13.12 -102.55 12.27
C GLN A 50 12.78 -101.37 13.18
N GLN A 51 12.73 -101.57 14.51
CA GLN A 51 12.50 -100.47 15.47
C GLN A 51 13.61 -99.41 15.42
N LYS A 52 14.84 -99.84 15.11
CA LYS A 52 15.99 -98.94 14.94
C LYS A 52 15.93 -98.15 13.63
N GLN A 53 15.28 -98.72 12.60
CA GLN A 53 15.03 -98.07 11.32
C GLN A 53 13.96 -96.97 11.47
N GLU A 54 12.81 -97.31 12.06
CA GLU A 54 11.70 -96.35 12.30
C GLU A 54 12.15 -95.17 13.18
N LYS A 55 12.96 -95.44 14.21
CA LYS A 55 13.52 -94.38 15.07
C LYS A 55 14.49 -93.47 14.33
N ARG A 56 15.26 -94.00 13.36
CA ARG A 56 16.13 -93.19 12.50
C ARG A 56 15.32 -92.34 11.52
N GLU A 57 14.28 -92.91 10.92
CA GLU A 57 13.40 -92.20 9.99
C GLU A 57 12.65 -91.05 10.69
N SER A 58 12.13 -91.30 11.90
CA SER A 58 11.51 -90.27 12.74
C SER A 58 12.48 -89.13 13.09
N GLN A 59 13.72 -89.45 13.48
CA GLN A 59 14.76 -88.44 13.76
C GLN A 59 15.17 -87.66 12.51
N GLN A 60 15.17 -88.30 11.34
CA GLN A 60 15.51 -87.68 10.07
C GLN A 60 14.43 -86.69 9.62
N GLU A 61 13.17 -86.99 9.90
CA GLU A 61 12.04 -86.09 9.65
C GLU A 61 12.02 -84.90 10.61
N GLU A 62 12.35 -85.11 11.89
CA GLU A 62 12.49 -84.04 12.88
C GLU A 62 13.65 -83.08 12.54
N LEU A 63 14.78 -83.62 12.08
CA LEU A 63 15.90 -82.82 11.56
C LEU A 63 15.51 -81.99 10.34
N ARG A 64 14.70 -82.55 9.42
CA ARG A 64 14.18 -81.79 8.28
C ARG A 64 13.27 -80.65 8.72
N LYS A 65 12.36 -80.89 9.67
CA LYS A 65 11.50 -79.85 10.23
C LYS A 65 12.32 -78.72 10.86
N LEU A 66 13.30 -79.07 11.69
CA LEU A 66 14.20 -78.10 12.32
C LEU A 66 15.01 -77.31 11.29
N GLN A 67 15.47 -77.95 10.21
CA GLN A 67 16.14 -77.25 9.11
C GLN A 67 15.22 -76.24 8.42
N MET A 68 13.97 -76.62 8.14
CA MET A 68 12.99 -75.71 7.54
C MET A 68 12.64 -74.54 8.47
N GLU A 69 12.50 -74.79 9.78
CA GLU A 69 12.27 -73.72 10.76
C GLU A 69 13.47 -72.78 10.87
N LEU A 70 14.70 -73.30 10.84
CA LEU A 70 15.90 -72.48 10.87
C LEU A 70 15.99 -71.57 9.64
N GLU A 71 15.71 -72.11 8.45
CA GLU A 71 15.71 -71.36 7.19
C GLU A 71 14.61 -70.27 7.19
N GLN A 72 13.43 -70.55 7.75
CA GLN A 72 12.38 -69.54 7.94
C GLN A 72 12.80 -68.44 8.92
N LEU A 73 13.46 -68.79 10.02
CA LEU A 73 13.97 -67.82 10.99
C LEU A 73 15.08 -66.94 10.40
N GLU A 74 15.97 -67.50 9.59
CA GLU A 74 17.00 -66.74 8.88
C GLU A 74 16.37 -65.73 7.90
N ILE A 75 15.35 -66.14 7.15
CA ILE A 75 14.60 -65.21 6.26
C ILE A 75 13.94 -64.10 7.08
N ARG A 76 13.32 -64.44 8.20
CA ARG A 76 12.66 -63.46 9.08
C ARG A 76 13.65 -62.48 9.71
N ALA A 77 14.83 -62.95 10.11
CA ALA A 77 15.90 -62.11 10.63
C ALA A 77 16.35 -61.07 9.58
N VAL A 78 16.58 -61.51 8.34
CA VAL A 78 16.96 -60.61 7.23
C VAL A 78 15.85 -59.58 6.91
N GLN A 79 14.58 -59.96 7.04
CA GLN A 79 13.46 -59.03 6.86
C GLN A 79 13.42 -57.97 7.97
N LEU A 80 13.60 -58.38 9.22
CA LEU A 80 13.63 -57.47 10.37
C LEU A 80 14.82 -56.50 10.30
N ASP A 81 16.00 -56.95 9.89
CA ASP A 81 17.16 -56.07 9.70
C ASP A 81 16.88 -54.96 8.66
N LYS A 82 16.22 -55.31 7.55
CA LYS A 82 15.81 -54.32 6.52
C LYS A 82 14.78 -53.34 7.06
N GLU A 83 13.85 -53.81 7.88
CA GLU A 83 12.85 -52.96 8.52
C GLU A 83 13.49 -51.99 9.52
N GLU A 84 14.49 -52.46 10.29
CA GLU A 84 15.25 -51.62 11.20
C GLU A 84 16.00 -50.50 10.46
N ASP A 85 16.67 -50.83 9.35
CA ASP A 85 17.36 -49.84 8.51
C ASP A 85 16.39 -48.82 7.90
N HIS A 86 15.21 -49.26 7.49
CA HIS A 86 14.16 -48.37 6.99
C HIS A 86 13.68 -47.42 8.10
N LEU A 87 13.37 -47.94 9.28
CA LEU A 87 12.95 -47.13 10.44
C LEU A 87 14.04 -46.13 10.86
N ARG A 88 15.31 -46.54 10.85
CA ARG A 88 16.46 -45.64 11.11
C ARG A 88 16.52 -44.48 10.12
N THR A 89 16.11 -44.70 8.87
CA THR A 89 16.05 -43.65 7.85
C THR A 89 14.90 -42.68 8.11
N ILE A 90 13.70 -43.19 8.42
CA ILE A 90 12.53 -42.37 8.77
C ILE A 90 12.83 -41.47 9.98
N ILE A 91 13.45 -42.01 11.04
CA ILE A 91 13.81 -41.21 12.24
C ILE A 91 14.77 -40.07 11.88
N LYS A 92 15.73 -40.29 10.97
CA LYS A 92 16.63 -39.22 10.51
C LYS A 92 15.87 -38.13 9.76
N GLU A 93 14.91 -38.49 8.92
CA GLU A 93 14.06 -37.53 8.20
C GLU A 93 13.15 -36.75 9.14
N GLU A 94 12.52 -37.42 10.11
CA GLU A 94 11.71 -36.76 11.15
C GLU A 94 12.53 -35.73 11.93
N ASN A 95 13.77 -36.06 12.28
CA ASN A 95 14.66 -35.12 12.98
C ASN A 95 15.07 -33.92 12.11
N LYS A 96 15.17 -34.08 10.80
CA LYS A 96 15.39 -32.93 9.89
C LYS A 96 14.15 -32.04 9.85
N LEU A 97 12.97 -32.63 9.65
CA LEU A 97 11.71 -31.90 9.60
C LEU A 97 11.44 -31.15 10.91
N LYS A 98 11.78 -31.73 12.08
CA LYS A 98 11.68 -31.02 13.36
C LYS A 98 12.50 -29.74 13.40
N LYS A 99 13.74 -29.76 12.89
CA LYS A 99 14.59 -28.57 12.83
C LYS A 99 14.03 -27.52 11.87
N GLU A 100 13.56 -27.95 10.70
CA GLU A 100 12.93 -27.04 9.73
C GLU A 100 11.67 -26.38 10.32
N ILE A 101 10.86 -27.12 11.09
CA ILE A 101 9.69 -26.56 11.78
C ILE A 101 10.10 -25.53 12.82
N GLU A 102 11.14 -25.79 13.62
CA GLU A 102 11.65 -24.82 14.61
C GLU A 102 12.14 -23.53 13.95
N GLU A 103 12.86 -23.64 12.82
CA GLU A 103 13.32 -22.49 12.03
C GLU A 103 12.14 -21.70 11.46
N LEU A 104 11.15 -22.38 10.88
CA LEU A 104 9.94 -21.73 10.35
C LEU A 104 9.12 -21.03 11.44
N GLN A 105 9.04 -21.61 12.64
CA GLN A 105 8.37 -20.98 13.78
C GLN A 105 9.07 -19.69 14.21
N ALA A 106 10.40 -19.67 14.22
CA ALA A 106 11.17 -18.46 14.51
C ALA A 106 10.97 -17.38 13.43
N ASP A 107 10.88 -17.78 12.16
CA ASP A 107 10.59 -16.88 11.04
C ASP A 107 9.19 -16.27 11.14
N VAL A 108 8.17 -17.08 11.44
CA VAL A 108 6.80 -16.61 11.64
C VAL A 108 6.75 -15.57 12.75
N TYR A 109 7.38 -15.85 13.90
CA TYR A 109 7.43 -14.91 15.02
C TYR A 109 8.10 -13.58 14.64
N ARG A 110 9.19 -13.62 13.86
CA ARG A 110 9.86 -12.41 13.37
C ARG A 110 8.94 -11.60 12.46
N ILE A 111 8.26 -12.24 11.52
CA ILE A 111 7.35 -11.59 10.57
C ILE A 111 6.16 -10.96 11.29
N GLU A 112 5.58 -11.64 12.29
CA GLU A 112 4.48 -11.09 13.09
C GLU A 112 4.90 -9.82 13.83
N LYS A 113 6.09 -9.82 14.44
CA LYS A 113 6.63 -8.63 15.11
C LYS A 113 6.87 -7.46 14.15
N GLU A 114 7.35 -7.75 12.94
CA GLU A 114 7.55 -6.73 11.90
C GLU A 114 6.20 -6.17 11.42
N LYS A 115 5.22 -7.04 11.18
CA LYS A 115 3.85 -6.66 10.84
C LYS A 115 3.26 -5.70 11.88
N ASP A 116 3.37 -6.02 13.17
CA ASP A 116 2.84 -5.17 14.24
C ASP A 116 3.50 -3.78 14.24
N THR A 117 4.82 -3.74 14.00
CA THR A 117 5.57 -2.49 13.89
C THR A 117 5.10 -1.65 12.70
N VAL A 118 4.88 -2.29 11.55
CA VAL A 118 4.37 -1.62 10.33
C VAL A 118 2.94 -1.12 10.56
N MET A 119 2.08 -1.89 11.21
CA MET A 119 0.71 -1.47 11.52
C MET A 119 0.67 -0.24 12.43
N GLU A 120 1.49 -0.20 13.48
CA GLU A 120 1.56 0.96 14.38
C GLU A 120 2.06 2.21 13.64
N ARG A 121 3.11 2.08 12.82
CA ARG A 121 3.58 3.17 11.95
C ARG A 121 2.49 3.66 11.00
N GLY A 122 1.75 2.74 10.38
CA GLY A 122 0.62 3.06 9.52
C GLY A 122 -0.48 3.85 10.24
N ARG A 123 -0.79 3.49 11.50
CA ARG A 123 -1.75 4.24 12.32
C ARG A 123 -1.28 5.67 12.58
N LEU A 124 -0.02 5.85 12.98
CA LEU A 124 0.56 7.17 13.25
C LEU A 124 0.55 8.06 12.00
N LEU A 125 0.93 7.52 10.85
CA LEU A 125 0.89 8.25 9.57
C LEU A 125 -0.53 8.65 9.18
N LYS A 126 -1.52 7.77 9.40
CA LYS A 126 -2.92 8.08 9.14
C LYS A 126 -3.43 9.22 10.01
N ASP A 127 -3.04 9.25 11.29
CA ASP A 127 -3.42 10.32 12.20
C ASP A 127 -2.73 11.64 11.84
N GLN A 128 -1.46 11.60 11.45
CA GLN A 128 -0.72 12.77 10.95
C GLN A 128 -1.34 13.33 9.66
N ALA A 129 -1.71 12.47 8.71
CA ALA A 129 -2.36 12.87 7.46
C ALA A 129 -3.70 13.58 7.71
N LYS A 130 -4.50 13.09 8.68
CA LYS A 130 -5.75 13.76 9.08
C LYS A 130 -5.50 15.15 9.69
N LEU A 131 -4.46 15.30 10.50
CA LEU A 131 -4.12 16.59 11.09
C LEU A 131 -3.69 17.59 10.01
N LEU A 132 -2.79 17.17 9.13
CA LEU A 132 -2.32 17.98 8.00
C LEU A 132 -3.45 18.36 7.04
N GLY A 133 -4.40 17.45 6.80
CA GLY A 133 -5.59 17.74 6.00
C GLY A 133 -6.44 18.86 6.60
N LYS A 134 -6.64 18.87 7.93
CA LYS A 134 -7.36 19.95 8.63
C LYS A 134 -6.59 21.28 8.55
N GLU A 135 -5.28 21.24 8.76
CA GLU A 135 -4.43 22.42 8.69
C GLU A 135 -4.41 23.03 7.28
N SER A 136 -4.30 22.18 6.25
CA SER A 136 -4.34 22.58 4.84
C SER A 136 -5.67 23.27 4.50
N MET A 137 -6.81 22.70 4.90
CA MET A 137 -8.12 23.35 4.66
C MET A 137 -8.24 24.68 5.40
N SER A 138 -7.76 24.76 6.65
CA SER A 138 -7.75 26.01 7.41
C SER A 138 -6.90 27.08 6.73
N LYS A 139 -5.73 26.72 6.23
CA LYS A 139 -4.83 27.65 5.53
C LYS A 139 -5.37 28.07 4.18
N ARG A 140 -6.03 27.17 3.45
CA ARG A 140 -6.72 27.51 2.20
C ARG A 140 -7.82 28.54 2.43
N ALA A 141 -8.65 28.34 3.46
CA ALA A 141 -9.69 29.30 3.84
C ALA A 141 -9.11 30.68 4.24
N GLU A 142 -7.97 30.70 4.95
CA GLU A 142 -7.26 31.95 5.29
C GLU A 142 -6.75 32.68 4.03
N CYS A 143 -6.20 31.95 3.05
CA CYS A 143 -5.78 32.51 1.78
C CYS A 143 -6.95 33.11 0.98
N GLU A 144 -8.07 32.39 0.89
CA GLU A 144 -9.29 32.88 0.21
C GLU A 144 -9.82 34.17 0.84
N GLN A 145 -9.80 34.26 2.18
CA GLN A 145 -10.20 35.49 2.89
C GLN A 145 -9.26 36.66 2.60
N LEU A 146 -7.95 36.41 2.58
CA LEU A 146 -6.96 37.44 2.25
C LEU A 146 -7.11 37.94 0.82
N GLU A 147 -7.35 37.03 -0.13
CA GLU A 147 -7.56 37.38 -1.54
C GLU A 147 -8.80 38.27 -1.72
N MET A 148 -9.93 37.90 -1.12
CA MET A 148 -11.13 38.75 -1.13
C MET A 148 -10.86 40.14 -0.53
N LYS A 149 -10.13 40.21 0.58
CA LYS A 149 -9.80 41.47 1.23
C LYS A 149 -8.90 42.36 0.37
N ILE A 150 -7.95 41.76 -0.35
CA ILE A 150 -7.09 42.48 -1.29
C ILE A 150 -7.93 43.08 -2.41
N GLN A 151 -8.80 42.29 -3.04
CA GLN A 151 -9.68 42.75 -4.12
C GLN A 151 -10.62 43.88 -3.64
N GLN A 152 -11.18 43.74 -2.44
CA GLN A 152 -12.02 44.77 -1.84
C GLN A 152 -11.23 46.07 -1.62
N THR A 153 -10.03 45.98 -1.02
CA THR A 153 -9.18 47.14 -0.74
C THR A 153 -8.76 47.86 -2.03
N GLN A 154 -8.41 47.11 -3.07
CA GLN A 154 -8.08 47.67 -4.38
C GLN A 154 -9.28 48.43 -4.98
N THR A 155 -10.48 47.85 -4.90
CA THR A 155 -11.72 48.49 -5.37
C THR A 155 -12.01 49.78 -4.61
N GLU A 156 -11.93 49.75 -3.27
CA GLU A 156 -12.15 50.92 -2.41
C GLU A 156 -11.12 52.03 -2.69
N HIS A 157 -9.85 51.66 -2.88
CA HIS A 157 -8.79 52.60 -3.23
C HIS A 157 -9.05 53.27 -4.58
N LEU A 158 -9.41 52.49 -5.60
CA LEU A 158 -9.72 53.00 -6.94
C LEU A 158 -10.91 53.98 -6.88
N MET A 159 -11.98 53.63 -6.17
CA MET A 159 -13.15 54.50 -6.00
C MET A 159 -12.80 55.81 -5.29
N THR A 160 -11.94 55.74 -4.27
CA THR A 160 -11.45 56.92 -3.54
C THR A 160 -10.63 57.83 -4.47
N MET A 161 -9.72 57.26 -5.25
CA MET A 161 -8.91 57.99 -6.22
C MET A 161 -9.77 58.65 -7.32
N CYS A 162 -10.74 57.93 -7.87
CA CYS A 162 -11.71 58.48 -8.83
C CYS A 162 -12.50 59.65 -8.24
N THR A 163 -12.99 59.51 -7.00
CA THR A 163 -13.74 60.56 -6.30
C THR A 163 -12.88 61.81 -6.09
N LEU A 164 -11.63 61.63 -5.63
CA LEU A 164 -10.67 62.73 -5.47
C LEU A 164 -10.34 63.40 -6.80
N HIS A 165 -10.17 62.62 -7.88
CA HIS A 165 -9.89 63.15 -9.20
C HIS A 165 -11.04 63.99 -9.75
N VAL A 166 -12.29 63.50 -9.65
CA VAL A 166 -13.49 64.24 -10.07
C VAL A 166 -13.63 65.53 -9.27
N LYS A 167 -13.45 65.48 -7.95
CA LYS A 167 -13.52 66.67 -7.08
C LYS A 167 -12.44 67.69 -7.42
N SER A 168 -11.18 67.26 -7.52
CA SER A 168 -10.04 68.12 -7.84
C SER A 168 -10.20 68.77 -9.21
N THR A 169 -10.65 68.01 -10.22
CA THR A 169 -10.90 68.52 -11.58
C THR A 169 -12.04 69.54 -11.59
N ARG A 170 -13.12 69.29 -10.83
CA ARG A 170 -14.23 70.23 -10.68
C ARG A 170 -13.77 71.53 -10.01
N ASP A 171 -13.02 71.43 -8.91
CA ASP A 171 -12.54 72.58 -8.15
C ASP A 171 -11.58 73.43 -9.00
N LEU A 172 -10.68 72.79 -9.76
CA LEU A 172 -9.81 73.46 -10.73
C LEU A 172 -10.61 74.18 -11.82
N ARG A 173 -11.63 73.53 -12.38
CA ARG A 173 -12.50 74.15 -13.41
C ARG A 173 -13.22 75.39 -12.87
N ILE A 174 -13.72 75.33 -11.63
CA ILE A 174 -14.39 76.47 -10.97
C ILE A 174 -13.38 77.60 -10.68
N ALA A 175 -12.17 77.26 -10.24
CA ALA A 175 -11.12 78.26 -10.00
C ALA A 175 -10.71 78.96 -11.31
N LEU A 176 -10.49 78.19 -12.37
CA LEU A 176 -10.12 78.69 -13.69
C LEU A 176 -11.23 79.52 -14.36
N SER A 177 -12.50 79.18 -14.16
CA SER A 177 -13.61 79.99 -14.71
C SER A 177 -13.79 81.33 -14.00
N ARG A 178 -13.33 81.44 -12.75
CA ARG A 178 -13.32 82.70 -11.96
C ARG A 178 -12.12 83.59 -12.30
N SER A 179 -10.99 83.02 -12.71
CA SER A 179 -9.85 83.77 -13.26
C SER A 179 -10.05 83.98 -14.77
N GLN A 180 -10.37 85.20 -15.21
CA GLN A 180 -10.73 85.52 -16.61
C GLN A 180 -9.60 85.32 -17.67
N GLY A 181 -8.96 84.15 -17.77
CA GLY A 181 -7.81 83.95 -18.65
C GLY A 181 -7.49 82.53 -19.12
N ALA A 182 -8.40 81.56 -19.00
CA ALA A 182 -8.07 80.16 -19.28
C ALA A 182 -9.16 79.36 -20.00
N VAL A 183 -9.73 79.92 -21.07
CA VAL A 183 -10.70 79.19 -21.94
C VAL A 183 -10.01 78.09 -22.77
N HIS A 184 -8.68 78.07 -22.87
CA HIS A 184 -7.92 77.19 -23.78
C HIS A 184 -7.09 76.08 -23.10
N LEU A 185 -7.09 75.97 -21.76
CA LEU A 185 -6.22 75.00 -21.05
C LEU A 185 -6.75 73.55 -21.04
N PHE A 186 -7.99 73.33 -21.49
CA PHE A 186 -8.57 71.98 -21.62
C PHE A 186 -8.66 71.49 -23.09
N ASP A 187 -7.89 72.10 -24.00
CA ASP A 187 -7.74 71.67 -25.40
C ASP A 187 -6.81 70.45 -25.59
N SER A 188 -6.39 69.78 -24.51
CA SER A 188 -5.68 68.51 -24.62
C SER A 188 -6.68 67.41 -24.99
N LYS A 189 -6.84 67.15 -26.30
CA LYS A 189 -7.55 66.01 -26.94
C LYS A 189 -8.13 65.00 -25.94
N LEU A 190 -9.19 65.38 -25.25
CA LEU A 190 -9.98 64.43 -24.47
C LEU A 190 -10.63 63.53 -25.51
N LEU A 191 -10.49 62.22 -25.33
CA LEU A 191 -11.18 61.25 -26.17
C LEU A 191 -12.65 61.67 -26.26
N SER A 192 -13.17 61.75 -27.48
CA SER A 192 -14.58 61.98 -27.67
C SER A 192 -15.37 60.90 -26.92
N PRO A 193 -16.61 61.19 -26.47
CA PRO A 193 -17.42 60.20 -25.76
C PRO A 193 -17.53 58.87 -26.50
N ARG A 194 -17.52 58.92 -27.85
CA ARG A 194 -17.56 57.74 -28.71
C ARG A 194 -16.25 56.94 -28.67
N GLU A 195 -15.10 57.60 -28.77
CA GLU A 195 -13.78 56.93 -28.66
C GLU A 195 -13.55 56.34 -27.26
N LEU A 196 -14.07 57.00 -26.21
CA LEU A 196 -14.02 56.47 -24.85
C LEU A 196 -14.90 55.22 -24.72
N GLN A 197 -16.10 55.25 -25.29
CA GLN A 197 -17.03 54.12 -25.28
C GLN A 197 -16.50 52.94 -26.08
N ASP A 198 -15.91 53.17 -27.26
CA ASP A 198 -15.25 52.13 -28.07
C ASP A 198 -14.06 51.49 -27.32
N ARG A 199 -13.30 52.29 -26.55
CA ARG A 199 -12.22 51.77 -25.70
C ARG A 199 -12.75 50.95 -24.53
N ILE A 200 -13.82 51.39 -23.87
CA ILE A 200 -14.47 50.64 -22.78
C ILE A 200 -15.00 49.30 -23.32
N GLU A 201 -15.66 49.30 -24.47
CA GLU A 201 -16.18 48.09 -25.12
C GLU A 201 -15.05 47.14 -25.49
N LYS A 202 -13.96 47.67 -26.07
CA LYS A 202 -12.77 46.89 -26.40
C LYS A 202 -12.15 46.23 -25.16
N THR A 203 -11.94 46.99 -24.09
CA THR A 203 -11.39 46.45 -22.83
C THR A 203 -12.34 45.43 -22.19
N ARG A 204 -13.65 45.62 -22.29
CA ARG A 204 -14.66 44.67 -21.80
C ARG A 204 -14.60 43.34 -22.56
N ASN A 205 -14.46 43.39 -23.88
CA ASN A 205 -14.33 42.20 -24.72
C ASN A 205 -13.01 41.46 -24.46
N GLU A 206 -11.90 42.20 -24.31
CA GLU A 206 -10.61 41.64 -23.93
C GLU A 206 -10.69 40.95 -22.56
N THR A 207 -11.30 41.60 -21.56
CA THR A 207 -11.50 41.04 -20.21
C THR A 207 -12.32 39.75 -20.24
N THR A 208 -13.40 39.72 -21.03
CA THR A 208 -14.25 38.53 -21.18
C THR A 208 -13.47 37.38 -21.81
N SER A 209 -12.70 37.66 -22.88
CA SER A 209 -11.85 36.66 -23.53
C SER A 209 -10.76 36.11 -22.60
N TYR A 210 -10.17 36.95 -21.74
CA TYR A 210 -9.21 36.49 -20.74
C TYR A 210 -9.85 35.60 -19.68
N ASN A 211 -11.04 35.93 -19.19
CA ASN A 211 -11.75 35.10 -18.21
C ASN A 211 -12.09 33.71 -18.79
N GLU A 212 -12.53 33.64 -20.04
CA GLU A 212 -12.77 32.36 -20.72
C GLU A 212 -11.47 31.55 -20.93
N LEU A 213 -10.34 32.21 -21.18
CA LEU A 213 -9.03 31.55 -21.26
C LEU A 213 -8.59 31.00 -19.90
N ILE A 214 -8.78 31.77 -18.82
CA ILE A 214 -8.49 31.35 -17.44
C ILE A 214 -9.34 30.12 -17.10
N GLU A 215 -10.65 30.18 -17.30
CA GLU A 215 -11.56 29.08 -16.98
C GLU A 215 -11.19 27.79 -17.73
N ARG A 216 -10.93 27.88 -19.04
CA ARG A 216 -10.45 26.72 -19.84
C ARG A 216 -9.13 26.17 -19.32
N THR A 217 -8.19 27.03 -18.95
CA THR A 217 -6.86 26.62 -18.49
C THR A 217 -6.91 25.99 -17.09
N THR A 218 -7.70 26.56 -16.18
CA THR A 218 -7.91 26.02 -14.83
C THR A 218 -8.53 24.62 -14.90
N ASN A 219 -9.55 24.42 -15.74
CA ASN A 219 -10.14 23.09 -15.95
C ASN A 219 -9.12 22.04 -16.44
N VAL A 220 -8.16 22.45 -17.28
CA VAL A 220 -7.08 21.55 -17.73
C VAL A 220 -6.07 21.28 -16.63
N MET A 221 -5.69 22.28 -15.83
CA MET A 221 -4.79 22.11 -14.68
C MET A 221 -5.42 21.22 -13.59
N ASP A 222 -6.71 21.38 -13.30
CA ASP A 222 -7.44 20.53 -12.34
C ASP A 222 -7.49 19.07 -12.83
N ARG A 223 -7.67 18.84 -14.13
CA ARG A 223 -7.61 17.49 -14.72
C ARG A 223 -6.21 16.87 -14.64
N LEU A 224 -5.16 17.67 -14.82
CA LEU A 224 -3.78 17.25 -14.66
C LEU A 224 -3.47 16.88 -13.20
N GLU A 225 -3.93 17.68 -12.23
CA GLU A 225 -3.70 17.44 -10.81
C GLU A 225 -4.45 16.19 -10.30
N ASN A 226 -5.62 15.90 -10.85
CA ASN A 226 -6.43 14.72 -10.49
C ASN A 226 -6.12 13.46 -11.31
N SER A 227 -5.11 13.50 -12.19
CA SER A 227 -4.72 12.37 -13.04
C SER A 227 -3.76 11.42 -12.30
N GLU A 228 -4.17 10.18 -12.05
CA GLU A 228 -3.31 9.12 -11.47
C GLU A 228 -2.38 8.45 -12.51
N CYS A 229 -2.44 8.83 -13.79
CA CYS A 229 -1.65 8.22 -14.85
C CYS A 229 -0.37 8.99 -15.19
N ASP A 230 0.74 8.26 -15.41
CA ASP A 230 2.03 8.81 -15.85
C ASP A 230 1.99 9.43 -17.27
N HIS A 231 0.92 9.23 -18.04
CA HIS A 231 0.79 9.69 -19.44
C HIS A 231 -0.53 10.46 -19.62
N PHE A 232 -0.50 11.77 -19.36
CA PHE A 232 -1.63 12.67 -19.61
C PHE A 232 -1.61 13.15 -21.06
N ILE A 233 -2.69 12.90 -21.80
CA ILE A 233 -2.83 13.33 -23.20
C ILE A 233 -3.57 14.66 -23.22
N LEU A 234 -2.86 15.72 -23.61
CA LEU A 234 -3.45 17.03 -23.90
C LEU A 234 -3.99 17.08 -25.33
N GLU A 235 -5.20 17.60 -25.51
CA GLU A 235 -5.67 17.95 -26.84
C GLU A 235 -4.87 19.13 -27.40
N GLN A 236 -4.73 19.19 -28.73
CA GLN A 236 -3.90 20.19 -29.40
C GLN A 236 -4.35 21.64 -29.09
N GLN A 237 -5.64 21.85 -28.84
CA GLN A 237 -6.19 23.15 -28.48
C GLN A 237 -5.92 23.51 -27.00
N GLU A 238 -6.03 22.55 -26.09
CA GLU A 238 -5.71 22.73 -24.67
C GLU A 238 -4.24 23.12 -24.47
N GLY A 239 -3.33 22.48 -25.20
CA GLY A 239 -1.91 22.84 -25.19
C GLY A 239 -1.64 24.26 -25.68
N LYS A 240 -2.39 24.74 -26.69
CA LYS A 240 -2.28 26.13 -27.17
C LYS A 240 -2.83 27.13 -26.17
N ASP A 241 -3.94 26.80 -25.51
CA ASP A 241 -4.58 27.67 -24.52
C ASP A 241 -3.70 27.81 -23.28
N LEU A 242 -3.10 26.72 -22.78
CA LEU A 242 -2.09 26.72 -21.72
C LEU A 242 -0.87 27.59 -22.08
N LEU A 243 -0.30 27.42 -23.28
CA LEU A 243 0.84 28.22 -23.73
C LEU A 243 0.49 29.72 -23.84
N ASN A 244 -0.70 30.03 -24.34
CA ASN A 244 -1.19 31.41 -24.40
C ASN A 244 -1.36 32.00 -23.01
N PHE A 245 -1.96 31.25 -22.08
CA PHE A 245 -2.11 31.65 -20.69
C PHE A 245 -0.75 31.94 -20.04
N PHE A 246 0.21 31.01 -20.12
CA PHE A 246 1.56 31.23 -19.57
C PHE A 246 2.28 32.42 -20.20
N ARG A 247 2.12 32.63 -21.51
CA ARG A 247 2.70 33.80 -22.19
C ARG A 247 2.10 35.11 -21.67
N ILE A 248 0.78 35.18 -21.53
CA ILE A 248 0.08 36.37 -21.01
C ILE A 248 0.49 36.63 -19.57
N VAL A 249 0.45 35.61 -18.70
CA VAL A 249 0.86 35.73 -17.30
C VAL A 249 2.31 36.18 -17.19
N LYS A 250 3.23 35.61 -17.99
CA LYS A 250 4.63 36.03 -18.03
C LYS A 250 4.77 37.49 -18.47
N GLU A 251 4.07 37.92 -19.51
CA GLU A 251 4.12 39.31 -19.97
C GLU A 251 3.56 40.30 -18.93
N VAL A 252 2.46 39.96 -18.26
CA VAL A 252 1.88 40.76 -17.18
C VAL A 252 2.85 40.82 -16.01
N TYR A 253 3.37 39.68 -15.56
CA TYR A 253 4.31 39.60 -14.44
C TYR A 253 5.60 40.37 -14.71
N VAL A 254 6.14 40.30 -15.93
CA VAL A 254 7.32 41.09 -16.35
C VAL A 254 7.00 42.58 -16.40
N LYS A 255 5.84 42.99 -16.92
CA LYS A 255 5.43 44.40 -16.97
C LYS A 255 5.19 44.97 -15.57
N GLU A 256 4.55 44.21 -14.68
CA GLU A 256 4.28 44.63 -13.31
C GLU A 256 5.57 44.68 -12.47
N LEU A 257 6.46 43.69 -12.58
CA LEU A 257 7.78 43.76 -11.94
C LEU A 257 8.61 44.94 -12.46
N SER A 258 8.57 45.21 -13.77
CA SER A 258 9.27 46.37 -14.36
C SER A 258 8.68 47.70 -13.89
N ALA A 259 7.35 47.78 -13.74
CA ALA A 259 6.68 48.97 -13.21
C ALA A 259 6.98 49.17 -11.72
N LEU A 260 7.05 48.07 -10.95
CA LEU A 260 7.42 48.06 -9.53
C LEU A 260 8.88 48.47 -9.34
N ASP A 261 9.80 48.00 -10.18
CA ASP A 261 11.22 48.39 -10.18
C ASP A 261 11.39 49.87 -10.54
N GLN A 262 10.66 50.37 -11.54
CA GLN A 262 10.63 51.80 -11.85
C GLN A 262 10.03 52.65 -10.71
N ALA A 263 8.99 52.15 -10.04
CA ALA A 263 8.40 52.82 -8.88
C ALA A 263 9.37 52.83 -7.70
N ALA A 264 10.05 51.71 -7.41
CA ALA A 264 11.07 51.58 -6.39
C ALA A 264 12.28 52.49 -6.65
N GLY A 265 12.76 52.56 -7.90
CA GLY A 265 13.82 53.48 -8.32
C GLY A 265 13.42 54.96 -8.18
N ARG A 266 12.17 55.32 -8.49
CA ARG A 266 11.64 56.67 -8.24
C ARG A 266 11.53 56.98 -6.75
N PHE A 267 11.11 56.01 -5.94
CA PHE A 267 11.05 56.14 -4.49
C PHE A 267 12.44 56.32 -3.86
N ALA A 268 13.44 55.54 -4.27
CA ALA A 268 14.83 55.67 -3.82
C ALA A 268 15.40 57.05 -4.15
N LYS A 269 15.18 57.54 -5.38
CA LYS A 269 15.62 58.87 -5.82
C LYS A 269 14.93 60.01 -5.05
N CYS A 270 13.65 59.85 -4.72
CA CYS A 270 12.93 60.78 -3.85
C CYS A 270 13.41 60.74 -2.38
N ALA A 271 13.86 59.59 -1.90
CA ALA A 271 14.41 59.45 -0.55
C ALA A 271 15.80 60.10 -0.43
N GLU A 272 16.69 59.92 -1.42
CA GLU A 272 18.00 60.58 -1.48
C GLU A 272 17.87 62.12 -1.53
N LEU A 273 16.93 62.65 -2.31
CA LEU A 273 16.66 64.09 -2.39
C LEU A 273 16.10 64.69 -1.08
N LYS A 274 15.44 63.87 -0.24
CA LYS A 274 14.97 64.30 1.09
C LYS A 274 16.08 64.27 2.14
N ILE A 275 17.05 63.37 2.01
CA ILE A 275 18.23 63.30 2.90
C ILE A 275 19.18 64.47 2.60
N LEU A 276 19.43 64.78 1.33
CA LEU A 276 20.26 65.92 0.90
C LEU A 276 19.66 67.30 1.22
N ARG A 277 18.35 67.41 1.51
CA ARG A 277 17.71 68.66 1.97
C ARG A 277 17.72 68.85 3.49
N LYS A 278 18.13 67.83 4.24
CA LYS A 278 18.20 67.86 5.72
C LYS A 278 19.63 67.94 6.26
N LEU A 279 20.63 67.86 5.38
CA LEU A 279 22.03 68.23 5.61
C LEU A 279 22.26 69.65 5.09
#